data_AF-A0AAD1Y2U9-F1
#
_entry.id   AF-A0AAD1Y2U9-F1
#
_cell.length_a   1.000
_cell.length_b   1.000
_cell.length_c   1.000
_cell.angle_alpha   90.00
_cell.angle_beta   90.00
_cell.angle_gamma   90.00
#
_symmetry.space_group_name_H-M   'P 1'
#
loop_
_entity.id
_entity.type
_entity.pdbx_description
1 polymer ?
#
loop_
_entity_poly.entity_id
_entity_poly.type
_entity_poly.pdbx_seq_one_letter_code
_entity_poly.pdbx_strand_id
1 'polypeptide(L)'
;MPMENMVHMFGGTKKKSTLVDESVIFFPREDDGSPRQVILDNFCQSEVSKFRSCMSAHDNDENKCLETKGILDRCAADAFSKVNTDPKWVF
;
A
#
# COMPACT_ATOMS: atom_id res chain seq x y z
N MET A 1 -10.48 7.40 62.68
CA MET A 1 -9.25 6.65 62.38
C MET A 1 -8.89 6.97 60.93
N PRO A 2 -7.74 7.60 60.66
CA PRO A 2 -7.33 7.92 59.30
C PRO A 2 -6.89 6.63 58.58
N MET A 3 -7.44 6.39 57.38
CA MET A 3 -7.13 5.24 56.54
C MET A 3 -5.79 5.46 55.84
N GLU A 4 -4.80 4.63 56.16
CA GLU A 4 -3.47 4.69 55.57
C GLU A 4 -3.51 4.33 54.07
N ASN A 5 -2.91 5.20 53.26
CA ASN A 5 -2.81 5.06 51.81
C ASN A 5 -1.78 3.95 51.47
N MET A 6 -2.27 2.77 51.10
CA MET A 6 -1.42 1.65 50.68
C MET A 6 -0.94 1.86 49.24
N VAL A 7 0.09 2.68 49.07
CA VAL A 7 0.89 2.75 47.85
C VAL A 7 1.50 1.37 47.63
N HIS A 8 0.91 0.59 46.73
CA HIS A 8 1.44 -0.70 46.32
C HIS A 8 2.81 -0.47 45.67
N MET A 9 3.84 -0.96 46.34
CA MET A 9 5.21 -1.04 45.86
C MET A 9 5.25 -1.86 44.56
N PHE A 10 5.19 -1.19 43.41
CA PHE A 10 5.55 -1.78 42.11
C PHE A 10 7.08 -1.92 42.02
N GLY A 11 7.65 -2.76 42.89
CA GLY A 11 9.02 -3.25 42.78
C GLY A 11 8.98 -4.65 42.15
N GLY A 12 9.32 -4.76 40.86
CA GLY A 12 9.53 -6.09 40.27
C GLY A 12 9.36 -6.24 38.76
N THR A 13 8.96 -5.22 38.00
CA THR A 13 8.97 -5.34 36.54
C THR A 13 10.40 -5.18 36.04
N LYS A 14 11.08 -6.32 35.80
CA LYS A 14 12.22 -6.40 34.87
C LYS A 14 11.89 -5.48 33.69
N LYS A 15 12.71 -4.45 33.48
CA LYS A 15 12.58 -3.50 32.38
C LYS A 15 12.44 -4.32 31.09
N LYS A 16 11.21 -4.55 30.63
CA LYS A 16 10.96 -5.07 29.29
C LYS A 16 11.45 -3.96 28.40
N SER A 17 12.63 -4.19 27.81
CA SER A 17 13.24 -3.29 26.87
C SER A 17 12.18 -2.94 25.82
N THR A 18 11.82 -1.67 25.72
CA THR A 18 11.04 -1.14 24.59
C THR A 18 11.98 -0.96 23.40
N LEU A 19 12.83 -1.95 23.13
CA LEU A 19 13.68 -1.94 21.95
C LEU A 19 12.72 -2.09 20.78
N VAL A 20 12.43 -0.96 20.15
CA VAL A 20 11.62 -0.90 18.94
C VAL A 20 12.39 -1.70 17.90
N ASP A 21 11.79 -2.78 17.43
CA ASP A 21 12.35 -3.58 16.36
C ASP A 21 12.36 -2.70 15.09
N GLU A 22 13.55 -2.29 14.65
CA GLU A 22 13.74 -1.42 13.47
C GLU A 22 13.60 -2.20 12.14
N SER A 23 13.10 -3.45 12.18
CA SER A 23 12.96 -4.24 10.95
C SER A 23 11.87 -3.65 10.06
N VAL A 24 12.26 -3.36 8.81
CA VAL A 24 11.32 -2.95 7.77
C VAL A 24 10.67 -4.21 7.22
N ILE A 25 9.42 -4.43 7.60
CA ILE A 25 8.60 -5.54 7.08
C ILE A 25 7.96 -5.06 5.77
N PHE A 26 8.37 -5.66 4.65
CA PHE A 26 7.73 -5.43 3.36
C PHE A 26 6.53 -6.35 3.23
N PHE A 27 5.33 -5.78 3.28
CA PHE A 27 4.12 -6.50 2.94
C PHE A 27 3.96 -6.47 1.41
N PRO A 28 3.85 -7.63 0.73
CA PRO A 28 3.45 -7.64 -0.66
C PRO A 28 2.06 -7.00 -0.75
N ARG A 29 1.91 -6.05 -1.68
CA ARG A 29 0.63 -5.39 -1.89
C ARG A 29 -0.32 -6.42 -2.53
N GLU A 30 -1.23 -6.99 -1.74
CA GLU A 30 -2.36 -7.76 -2.27
C GLU A 30 -3.33 -6.79 -2.95
N ASP A 31 -2.96 -6.39 -4.16
CA ASP A 31 -3.78 -5.51 -4.99
C ASP A 31 -4.74 -6.32 -5.89
N ASP A 32 -4.67 -7.66 -5.82
CA ASP A 32 -5.48 -8.61 -6.60
C ASP A 32 -6.97 -8.43 -6.30
N GLY A 33 -7.73 -7.98 -7.29
CA GLY A 33 -9.16 -7.67 -7.13
C GLY A 33 -9.46 -6.31 -6.50
N SER A 34 -8.47 -5.42 -6.34
CA SER A 34 -8.72 -4.06 -5.88
C SER A 34 -9.58 -3.29 -6.90
N PRO A 35 -10.46 -2.36 -6.46
CA PRO A 35 -11.16 -1.43 -7.34
C PRO A 35 -10.22 -0.73 -8.33
N ARG A 36 -8.99 -0.45 -7.86
CA ARG A 36 -7.95 0.17 -8.67
C ARG A 36 -7.54 -0.74 -9.84
N GLN A 37 -7.31 -2.02 -9.60
CA GLN A 37 -7.00 -2.98 -10.66
C GLN A 37 -8.16 -3.14 -11.64
N VAL A 38 -9.40 -3.25 -11.15
CA VAL A 38 -10.58 -3.36 -12.03
C VAL A 38 -10.68 -2.17 -12.98
N ILE A 39 -10.45 -0.95 -12.49
CA ILE A 39 -10.45 0.26 -13.33
C ILE A 39 -9.30 0.20 -14.34
N LEU A 40 -8.09 -0.16 -13.90
CA LEU A 40 -6.93 -0.26 -14.80
C LEU A 40 -7.11 -1.33 -15.89
N ASP A 41 -7.71 -2.46 -15.57
CA ASP A 41 -7.96 -3.54 -16.53
C ASP A 41 -9.05 -3.15 -17.55
N ASN A 42 -10.03 -2.34 -17.17
CA ASN A 42 -11.08 -1.89 -18.09
C ASN A 42 -10.63 -0.73 -18.99
N PHE A 43 -9.84 0.22 -18.47
CA PHE A 43 -9.51 1.45 -19.18
C PHE A 43 -8.08 1.51 -19.72
N CYS A 44 -7.13 0.80 -19.09
CA CYS A 44 -5.70 0.94 -19.32
C CYS A 44 -4.98 -0.39 -19.59
N GLN A 45 -5.71 -1.41 -20.05
CA GLN A 45 -5.18 -2.78 -20.23
C GLN A 45 -3.89 -2.82 -21.08
N SER A 46 -3.82 -2.01 -22.15
CA SER A 46 -2.63 -1.95 -23.02
C SER A 46 -1.40 -1.44 -22.28
N GLU A 47 -1.56 -0.38 -21.49
CA GLU A 47 -0.46 0.25 -20.77
C GLU A 47 -0.05 -0.59 -19.55
N VAL A 48 -1.01 -1.24 -18.88
CA VAL A 48 -0.72 -2.23 -17.83
C VAL A 48 0.09 -3.39 -18.39
N SER A 49 -0.28 -3.92 -19.57
CA SER A 49 0.45 -5.01 -20.21
C SER A 49 1.88 -4.61 -20.57
N LYS A 50 2.11 -3.41 -21.11
CA LYS A 50 3.45 -2.89 -21.41
C LYS A 50 4.28 -2.72 -20.13
N PHE A 51 3.70 -2.13 -19.09
CA PHE A 51 4.39 -1.93 -17.81
C PHE A 51 4.75 -3.27 -17.16
N ARG A 52 3.83 -4.24 -17.13
CA ARG A 52 4.08 -5.60 -16.61
C ARG A 52 5.16 -6.32 -17.43
N SER A 53 5.16 -6.16 -18.75
CA SER A 53 6.19 -6.74 -19.62
C SER A 53 7.56 -6.14 -19.31
N CYS A 54 7.65 -4.83 -19.10
CA CYS A 54 8.88 -4.16 -18.70
C CYS A 54 9.37 -4.65 -17.33
N MET A 55 8.49 -4.70 -16.33
CA MET A 55 8.80 -5.19 -14.98
C MET A 55 9.32 -6.63 -15.02
N SER A 56 8.68 -7.49 -15.82
CA SER A 56 9.09 -8.89 -15.99
C SER A 56 10.46 -9.02 -16.66
N ALA A 57 10.83 -8.11 -17.56
CA ALA A 57 12.12 -8.10 -18.24
C ALA A 57 13.27 -7.55 -17.38
N HIS A 58 12.96 -6.86 -16.29
CA HIS A 58 13.92 -6.13 -15.46
C HIS A 58 13.91 -6.56 -13.98
N ASP A 59 13.57 -7.82 -13.70
CA ASP A 59 13.55 -8.38 -12.33
C ASP A 59 12.67 -7.57 -11.36
N ASN A 60 11.58 -7.00 -11.87
CA ASN A 60 10.68 -6.09 -11.14
C ASN A 60 11.33 -4.79 -10.64
N ASP A 61 12.42 -4.34 -11.26
CA ASP A 61 13.03 -3.04 -10.99
C ASP A 61 12.25 -1.91 -11.67
N GLU A 62 11.37 -1.27 -10.90
CA GLU A 62 10.52 -0.17 -11.37
C GLU A 62 11.33 1.00 -11.95
N ASN A 63 12.55 1.24 -11.46
CA ASN A 63 13.39 2.35 -11.94
C ASN A 63 13.78 2.20 -13.41
N LYS A 64 13.81 0.97 -13.93
CA LYS A 64 14.08 0.70 -15.35
C LYS A 64 12.85 0.84 -16.22
N CYS A 65 11.66 0.95 -15.62
CA CYS A 65 10.38 1.01 -16.31
C CYS A 65 9.66 2.35 -16.16
N LEU A 66 10.35 3.41 -15.72
CA LEU A 66 9.78 4.73 -15.44
C LEU A 66 9.01 5.34 -16.61
N GLU A 67 9.46 5.13 -17.84
CA GLU A 67 8.76 5.63 -19.03
C GLU A 67 7.39 4.97 -19.18
N THR A 68 7.35 3.63 -19.18
CA THR A 68 6.09 2.86 -19.26
C THR A 68 5.20 3.13 -18.06
N LYS A 69 5.79 3.33 -16.88
CA LYS A 69 5.07 3.73 -15.67
C LYS A 69 4.41 5.10 -15.84
N GLY A 70 5.14 6.09 -16.35
CA GLY A 70 4.60 7.44 -16.57
C GLY A 70 3.43 7.46 -17.56
N ILE A 71 3.46 6.60 -18.58
CA ILE A 71 2.33 6.43 -19.51
C ILE A 71 1.14 5.78 -18.80
N LEU A 72 1.39 4.72 -18.02
CA LEU A 72 0.35 4.06 -17.22
C LEU A 72 -0.29 5.03 -16.21
N ASP A 73 0.51 5.84 -15.51
CA ASP A 73 0.03 6.80 -14.52
C ASP A 73 -0.87 7.87 -15.14
N ARG A 74 -0.57 8.34 -16.36
CA ARG A 74 -1.45 9.26 -17.10
C ARG A 74 -2.79 8.61 -17.46
N CYS A 75 -2.75 7.38 -17.99
CA CYS A 75 -3.97 6.64 -18.29
C CYS A 75 -4.80 6.40 -17.02
N ALA A 76 -4.14 6.02 -15.93
CA ALA A 76 -4.77 5.77 -14.65
C ALA A 76 -5.46 7.03 -14.10
N ALA A 77 -4.82 8.19 -14.16
CA ALA A 77 -5.39 9.46 -13.71
C ALA A 77 -6.68 9.79 -14.47
N ASP A 78 -6.68 9.65 -15.79
CA ASP A 78 -7.87 9.87 -16.62
C ASP A 78 -8.98 8.86 -16.33
N ALA A 79 -8.63 7.59 -16.14
CA ALA A 79 -9.58 6.52 -15.83
C ALA A 79 -10.24 6.75 -14.46
N PHE A 80 -9.45 7.06 -13.42
CA PHE A 80 -9.99 7.36 -12.08
C PHE A 80 -10.86 8.61 -12.08
N SER A 81 -10.49 9.65 -12.84
CA SER A 81 -11.33 10.84 -12.97
C SER A 81 -12.69 10.52 -13.59
N LYS A 82 -12.72 9.70 -14.65
CA LYS A 82 -13.97 9.26 -15.29
C LYS A 82 -14.84 8.43 -14.35
N VAL A 83 -14.24 7.45 -13.66
CA VAL A 83 -14.94 6.59 -12.72
C VAL A 83 -15.51 7.38 -11.55
N ASN A 84 -14.78 8.36 -11.02
CA ASN A 84 -15.25 9.19 -9.91
C ASN A 84 -16.36 10.17 -10.32
N THR A 85 -16.50 10.48 -11.61
CA THR A 85 -17.53 11.38 -12.13
C THR A 85 -18.78 10.65 -12.62
N ASP A 86 -18.67 9.37 -12.97
CA ASP A 86 -19.78 8.55 -13.43
C ASP A 86 -20.42 7.77 -12.27
N PRO A 87 -21.66 8.10 -11.85
CA PRO A 87 -22.33 7.47 -10.72
C PRO A 87 -22.66 5.99 -10.93
N LYS A 88 -22.45 5.44 -12.14
CA LYS A 88 -22.64 4.01 -12.42
C LYS A 88 -21.55 3.13 -11.83
N TRP A 89 -20.36 3.69 -11.61
CA TRP A 89 -19.25 2.93 -11.03
C TRP A 89 -19.30 3.02 -9.51
N VAL A 90 -19.67 1.91 -8.86
CA VAL A 90 -19.72 1.76 -7.41
C VAL A 90 -18.82 0.58 -7.04
N PHE A 91 -17.89 0.81 -6.12
CA PHE A 91 -16.93 -0.17 -5.62
C PHE A 91 -17.07 -0.33 -4.12
#